data_AF-A0A285JZ77-F1
#
_entry.id   AF-A0A285JZ77-F1
#
_cell.length_a   1.000
_cell.length_b   1.000
_cell.length_c   1.000
_cell.angle_alpha   90.00
_cell.angle_beta   90.00
_cell.angle_gamma   90.00
#
_symmetry.space_group_name_H-M   'P 1'
#
loop_
_entity.id
_entity.type
_entity.pdbx_description
1 polymer ?
#
loop_
_entity_poly.entity_id
_entity_poly.type
_entity_poly.pdbx_seq_one_letter_code
_entity_poly.pdbx_strand_id
1 'polypeptide(L)'
;MIECGETAEEAVVREFVEETGQEAPVVTYRGPATFRLKPDDRLEYAAVFAAALTGRTPFEPNNEVDQILWWDGSDRPNLALLDAEICRLLRS
;
A
#
# COMPACT_ATOMS: atom_id res chain seq x y z
N MET A 1 -6.09 3.95 7.08
CA MET A 1 -7.50 3.49 7.11
C MET A 1 -8.42 4.51 6.44
N ILE A 2 -9.64 4.13 6.05
CA ILE A 2 -10.64 5.09 5.53
C ILE A 2 -11.30 5.80 6.70
N GLU A 3 -11.23 7.13 6.73
CA GLU A 3 -11.87 7.95 7.76
C GLU A 3 -13.36 8.20 7.47
N CYS A 4 -14.11 8.62 8.49
CA CYS A 4 -15.54 8.88 8.34
C CYS A 4 -15.79 10.06 7.38
N GLY A 5 -16.49 9.78 6.28
CA GLY A 5 -16.77 10.76 5.22
C GLY A 5 -15.73 10.77 4.10
N GLU A 6 -14.67 9.97 4.21
CA GLU A 6 -13.63 9.83 3.20
C GLU A 6 -13.97 8.72 2.19
N THR A 7 -13.65 8.96 0.91
CA THR A 7 -13.66 7.92 -0.11
C THR A 7 -12.40 7.06 -0.03
N ALA A 8 -12.43 5.84 -0.59
CA ALA A 8 -11.23 5.00 -0.63
C ALA A 8 -10.07 5.64 -1.42
N GLU A 9 -10.37 6.49 -2.40
CA GLU A 9 -9.37 7.20 -3.20
C GLU A 9 -8.71 8.33 -2.40
N GLU A 10 -9.50 9.11 -1.65
CA GLU A 10 -8.96 10.13 -0.75
C GLU A 10 -8.09 9.49 0.35
N ALA A 11 -8.58 8.40 0.94
CA ALA A 11 -7.86 7.66 1.97
C ALA A 11 -6.51 7.16 1.48
N VAL A 12 -6.45 6.49 0.33
CA VAL A 12 -5.17 5.94 -0.16
C VAL A 12 -4.16 7.04 -0.50
N VAL A 13 -4.61 8.20 -0.98
CA VAL A 13 -3.71 9.33 -1.28
C VAL A 13 -3.18 9.95 0.00
N ARG A 14 -4.04 10.19 1.00
CA ARG A 14 -3.65 10.75 2.30
C ARG A 14 -2.69 9.80 3.03
N GLU A 15 -3.10 8.55 3.22
CA GLU A 15 -2.33 7.55 3.96
C GLU A 15 -0.98 7.30 3.30
N PHE A 16 -0.93 7.23 1.96
CA PHE A 16 0.34 7.10 1.25
C PHE A 16 1.30 8.26 1.57
N VAL A 17 0.81 9.50 1.62
CA VAL A 17 1.64 10.66 1.98
C VAL A 17 2.08 10.60 3.45
N GLU A 18 1.16 10.28 4.36
CA GLU A 18 1.42 10.21 5.81
C GLU A 18 2.43 9.11 6.16
N GLU A 19 2.24 7.91 5.60
CA GLU A 19 3.08 6.74 5.88
C GLU A 19 4.45 6.81 5.21
N THR A 20 4.58 7.46 4.05
CA THR A 20 5.79 7.37 3.21
C THR A 20 6.56 8.68 3.03
N GLY A 21 5.93 9.82 3.31
CA GLY A 21 6.47 11.16 3.04
C GLY A 21 6.67 11.48 1.55
N GLN A 22 6.17 10.63 0.63
CA GLN A 22 6.23 10.89 -0.80
C GLN A 22 5.20 11.96 -1.22
N GLU A 23 5.36 12.50 -2.42
CA GLU A 23 4.35 13.42 -2.99
C GLU A 23 3.03 12.68 -3.27
N ALA A 24 1.92 13.39 -3.07
CA ALA A 24 0.58 12.87 -3.34
C ALA A 24 0.47 12.36 -4.79
N PRO A 25 0.21 11.05 -5.00
CA PRO A 25 0.21 10.48 -6.34
C PRO A 25 -1.14 10.61 -7.02
N VAL A 26 -1.15 10.49 -8.35
CA VAL A 26 -2.37 10.18 -9.10
C VAL A 26 -2.56 8.66 -9.08
N VAL A 27 -3.63 8.22 -8.44
CA VAL A 27 -3.91 6.80 -8.24
C VAL A 27 -4.87 6.25 -9.29
N THR A 28 -4.74 4.97 -9.61
CA THR A 28 -5.66 4.21 -10.46
C THR A 28 -6.16 3.01 -9.69
N TYR A 29 -7.49 2.87 -9.58
CA TYR A 29 -8.11 1.71 -8.94
C TYR A 29 -7.80 0.42 -9.72
N ARG A 30 -7.43 -0.64 -8.99
CA ARG A 30 -7.04 -1.95 -9.56
C ARG A 30 -7.98 -3.09 -9.18
N GLY A 31 -8.82 -2.89 -8.15
CA GLY A 31 -9.78 -3.89 -7.71
C GLY A 31 -9.79 -4.04 -6.20
N PRO A 32 -10.70 -4.86 -5.67
CA PRO A 32 -10.74 -5.17 -4.25
C PRO A 32 -9.75 -6.29 -3.90
N ALA A 33 -9.25 -6.27 -2.68
CA ALA A 33 -8.55 -7.38 -2.04
C ALA A 33 -9.30 -7.81 -0.79
N THR A 34 -9.31 -9.11 -0.52
CA THR A 34 -9.86 -9.71 0.69
C THR A 34 -8.75 -10.53 1.34
N PHE A 35 -8.46 -10.27 2.60
CA PHE A 35 -7.38 -10.96 3.32
C PHE A 35 -7.75 -11.18 4.78
N ARG A 36 -7.04 -12.10 5.43
CA ARG A 36 -7.20 -12.38 6.86
C ARG A 36 -6.00 -11.87 7.62
N LEU A 37 -6.25 -10.99 8.58
CA LEU A 37 -5.22 -10.58 9.52
C LEU A 37 -4.93 -11.71 10.50
N LYS A 38 -3.66 -11.84 10.86
CA LYS A 38 -3.20 -12.76 11.90
C LYS A 38 -2.80 -11.94 13.13
N PRO A 39 -2.98 -12.49 14.35
CA PRO A 39 -3.37 -13.87 14.64
C PRO A 39 -4.87 -14.14 14.75
N ASP A 40 -5.74 -13.13 14.78
CA ASP A 40 -7.16 -13.27 15.14
C ASP A 40 -8.08 -13.71 13.98
N ASP A 41 -7.53 -13.93 12.78
CA ASP A 41 -8.25 -14.37 11.58
C ASP A 41 -9.35 -13.41 11.11
N ARG A 42 -9.27 -12.14 11.54
CA ARG A 42 -10.20 -11.09 11.15
C ARG A 42 -10.15 -10.90 9.63
N LEU A 43 -11.32 -10.96 9.01
CA LEU A 43 -11.48 -10.74 7.57
C LEU A 43 -11.50 -9.24 7.29
N GLU A 44 -10.57 -8.79 6.46
CA GLU A 44 -10.45 -7.40 6.02
C GLU A 44 -10.68 -7.30 4.52
N TYR A 45 -11.11 -6.10 4.11
CA TYR A 45 -11.33 -5.74 2.73
C TYR A 45 -10.56 -4.45 2.43
N ALA A 46 -9.83 -4.44 1.32
CA ALA A 46 -9.14 -3.25 0.85
C ALA A 46 -9.52 -2.94 -0.59
N ALA A 47 -9.58 -1.65 -0.92
CA ALA A 47 -9.52 -1.18 -2.29
C ALA A 47 -8.05 -1.02 -2.68
N VAL A 48 -7.60 -1.72 -3.73
CA VAL A 48 -6.22 -1.67 -4.20
C VAL A 48 -6.10 -0.60 -5.27
N PHE A 49 -5.10 0.26 -5.11
CA PHE A 49 -4.74 1.30 -6.07
C PHE A 49 -3.29 1.14 -6.49
N ALA A 50 -2.96 1.67 -7.67
CA ALA A 50 -1.59 1.78 -8.15
C ALA A 50 -1.31 3.20 -8.64
N ALA A 51 -0.07 3.64 -8.47
CA ALA A 51 0.42 4.92 -8.93
C ALA A 51 1.83 4.80 -9.51
N ALA A 52 2.12 5.63 -10.50
CA ALA A 52 3.48 5.87 -10.95
C ALA A 52 4.02 7.10 -10.22
N LEU A 53 5.20 6.97 -9.62
CA LEU A 53 5.86 8.08 -8.94
C LEU A 53 6.82 8.79 -9.89
N THR A 54 6.78 10.11 -9.88
CA THR A 54 7.65 10.99 -10.68
C THR A 54 9.04 11.17 -10.06
N GLY A 55 9.17 10.88 -8.77
CA GLY A 55 10.40 11.01 -7.99
C GLY A 55 10.36 10.16 -6.72
N ARG A 56 11.43 10.26 -5.93
CA ARG A 56 11.56 9.60 -4.64
C ARG A 56 12.00 10.62 -3.60
N THR A 57 11.18 10.84 -2.59
CA THR A 57 11.53 11.60 -1.39
C THR A 57 12.27 10.67 -0.42
N PRO A 58 13.34 11.13 0.27
CA PRO A 58 13.93 10.38 1.36
C PRO A 58 12.88 10.04 2.42
N PHE A 59 12.86 8.78 2.85
CA PHE A 59 11.92 8.31 3.89
C PHE A 59 12.44 8.66 5.28
N GLU A 60 11.54 9.16 6.14
CA GLU A 60 11.77 9.33 7.57
C GLU A 60 10.80 8.42 8.35
N PRO A 61 11.30 7.54 9.24
CA PRO A 61 10.43 6.70 10.06
C PRO A 61 9.43 7.49 10.88
N ASN A 62 8.22 6.95 11.05
CA ASN A 62 7.15 7.56 11.83
C ASN A 62 6.51 6.54 12.79
N ASN A 63 5.36 6.88 13.36
CA ASN A 63 4.63 6.03 14.31
C ASN A 63 3.96 4.79 13.68
N GLU A 64 3.96 4.67 12.36
CA GLU A 64 3.27 3.63 11.60
C GLU A 64 4.22 2.79 10.76
N VAL A 65 5.22 3.43 10.14
CA VAL A 65 6.20 2.78 9.27
C VAL A 65 7.61 3.05 9.79
N ASP A 66 8.34 1.96 10.07
CA ASP A 66 9.72 2.04 10.54
C ASP A 66 10.73 2.16 9.39
N GLN A 67 10.45 1.52 8.25
CA GLN A 67 11.35 1.44 7.10
C GLN A 67 10.58 1.23 5.79
N ILE A 68 11.08 1.83 4.70
CA ILE A 68 10.61 1.58 3.33
C ILE A 68 11.77 1.09 2.48
N LEU A 69 11.48 0.15 1.58
CA LEU A 69 12.42 -0.34 0.59
C LEU A 69 11.79 -0.34 -0.81
N TRP A 70 12.60 -0.06 -1.81
CA TRP A 70 12.21 -0.26 -3.20
C TRP A 70 12.46 -1.71 -3.58
N TRP A 71 11.41 -2.38 -4.07
CA TRP A 71 11.44 -3.80 -4.40
C TRP A 71 11.21 -4.01 -5.90
N ASP A 72 12.01 -4.86 -6.50
CA ASP A 72 11.97 -5.20 -7.93
C ASP A 72 11.17 -6.48 -8.22
N GLY A 73 10.42 -7.00 -7.25
CA GLY A 73 9.63 -8.22 -7.40
C GLY A 73 10.42 -9.51 -7.14
N SER A 74 11.71 -9.44 -6.78
CA SER A 74 12.50 -10.62 -6.44
C SER A 74 11.95 -11.38 -5.21
N ASP A 75 12.18 -12.68 -5.11
CA ASP A 75 11.81 -13.43 -3.91
C ASP A 75 12.55 -12.89 -2.66
N ARG A 76 11.85 -12.85 -1.52
CA ARG A 76 12.37 -12.32 -0.25
C ARG A 76 11.82 -13.10 0.94
N PRO A 77 12.65 -13.38 1.97
CA PRO A 77 12.15 -13.97 3.20
C PRO A 77 11.15 -13.04 3.88
N ASN A 78 10.09 -13.61 4.46
CA ASN A 78 9.04 -12.90 5.18
C ASN A 78 8.23 -11.89 4.34
N LEU A 79 8.21 -12.04 3.02
CA LEU A 79 7.31 -11.25 2.17
C LEU A 79 5.86 -11.62 2.46
N ALA A 80 5.00 -10.61 2.68
CA ALA A 80 3.58 -10.85 2.87
C ALA A 80 2.95 -11.35 1.57
N LEU A 81 2.06 -12.34 1.68
CA LEU A 81 1.40 -12.96 0.52
C LEU A 81 0.59 -11.93 -0.30
N LEU A 82 -0.01 -10.94 0.37
CA LEU A 82 -0.78 -9.88 -0.30
C LEU A 82 0.13 -9.01 -1.18
N ASP A 83 1.28 -8.59 -0.67
CA ASP A 83 2.25 -7.77 -1.41
C ASP A 83 2.81 -8.50 -2.63
N ALA A 84 3.11 -9.80 -2.47
CA ALA A 84 3.56 -10.66 -3.55
C ALA A 84 2.52 -10.74 -4.69
N GLU A 85 1.24 -10.91 -4.33
CA GLU A 85 0.16 -11.01 -5.30
C GLU A 85 -0.13 -9.67 -6.00
N ILE A 86 -0.12 -8.56 -5.27
CA ILE A 86 -0.25 -7.21 -5.85
C ILE A 86 0.88 -6.95 -6.85
N CYS A 87 2.12 -7.26 -6.49
CA CYS A 87 3.27 -7.10 -7.40
C CYS A 87 3.14 -7.96 -8.66
N ARG A 88 2.65 -9.20 -8.54
CA ARG A 88 2.40 -10.08 -9.68
C ARG A 88 1.34 -9.50 -10.64
N LEU A 89 0.23 -9.00 -10.10
CA LEU A 89 -0.89 -8.44 -10.88
C LEU A 89 -0.53 -7.13 -11.59
N LEU A 90 0.36 -6.32 -11.02
CA LEU A 90 0.79 -5.06 -11.65
C LEU A 90 1.80 -5.25 -12.78
N ARG A 91 2.32 -6.47 -12.97
CA ARG A 91 3.31 -6.82 -14.00
C ARG A 91 2.72 -7.56 -15.20
N SER A 92 1.47 -8.02 -15.11
CA SER A 92 0.73 -8.68 -16.21
C SER A 92 0.00 -7.69 -17.08
#